data_AF-A0A814PPY7-F1
#
_entry.id   AF-A0A814PPY7-F1
#
_cell.length_a   1.000
_cell.length_b   1.000
_cell.length_c   1.000
_cell.angle_alpha   90.00
_cell.angle_beta   90.00
_cell.angle_gamma   90.00
#
_symmetry.space_group_name_H-M   'P 1'
#
loop_
_entity.id
_entity.type
_entity.pdbx_description
1 polymer ?
#
loop_
_entity_poly.entity_id
_entity_poly.type
_entity_poly.pdbx_seq_one_letter_code
_entity_poly.pdbx_strand_id
1 'polypeptide(L)'
;MNSLLSTSYSRKTKTFARSVETTDQIQSVLFEIELDTSLTTKPFASIEHLSYYKDENEILIMFGVVFKINEIRFNKTGQIWIINVSLLSDDDYQLKEIFSFYQEKISEETSLDSLGKILIEMGELHSSYLLFNC
;
A
#
# COMPACT_ATOMS: atom_id res chain seq x y z
N MET A 1 11.45 -9.18 -8.33
CA MET A 1 10.20 -9.62 -7.66
C MET A 1 9.06 -9.10 -8.51
N ASN A 2 8.31 -9.98 -9.18
CA ASN A 2 7.24 -9.59 -10.10
C ASN A 2 5.90 -9.84 -9.41
N SER A 3 5.50 -8.92 -8.53
CA SER A 3 4.17 -8.96 -7.92
C SER A 3 3.37 -7.78 -8.47
N LEU A 4 2.11 -7.98 -8.78
CA LEU A 4 1.15 -6.92 -9.09
C LEU A 4 0.00 -7.08 -8.09
N LEU A 5 -0.62 -5.97 -7.69
CA LEU A 5 -1.82 -6.05 -6.87
C LEU A 5 -3.03 -6.20 -7.80
N SER A 6 -3.65 -7.38 -7.76
CA SER A 6 -4.91 -7.63 -8.44
C SER A 6 -6.06 -7.08 -7.60
N THR A 7 -6.86 -6.22 -8.23
CA THR A 7 -8.00 -5.53 -7.62
C THR A 7 -9.17 -5.53 -8.59
N SER A 8 -10.35 -5.11 -8.13
CA SER A 8 -11.56 -5.16 -8.96
C SER A 8 -12.42 -3.93 -8.72
N TYR A 9 -13.02 -3.42 -9.80
CA TYR A 9 -14.05 -2.38 -9.71
C TYR A 9 -15.39 -2.93 -9.16
N SER A 10 -15.61 -4.24 -9.28
CA SER A 10 -16.86 -4.89 -8.90
C SER A 10 -16.96 -5.14 -7.41
N ARG A 11 -17.98 -4.56 -6.75
CA ARG A 11 -18.28 -4.86 -5.33
C ARG A 11 -18.69 -6.31 -5.07
N LYS A 12 -18.93 -7.13 -6.09
CA LYS A 12 -19.24 -8.57 -5.94
C LYS A 12 -18.02 -9.37 -5.45
N THR A 13 -16.82 -8.89 -5.70
CA THR A 13 -15.56 -9.52 -5.24
C THR A 13 -15.37 -9.42 -3.72
N LYS A 14 -16.17 -8.62 -3.01
CA LYS A 14 -16.19 -8.60 -1.53
C LYS A 14 -16.44 -9.97 -0.91
N THR A 15 -17.01 -10.90 -1.67
CA THR A 15 -17.22 -12.29 -1.25
C THR A 15 -15.90 -12.99 -0.91
N PHE A 16 -14.78 -12.64 -1.55
CA PHE A 16 -13.45 -13.18 -1.21
C PHE A 16 -13.07 -12.89 0.23
N ALA A 17 -13.33 -11.66 0.70
CA ALA A 17 -13.04 -11.28 2.08
C ALA A 17 -13.95 -11.99 3.10
N ARG A 18 -15.09 -12.54 2.68
CA ARG A 18 -16.03 -13.26 3.54
C ARG A 18 -15.85 -14.78 3.49
N SER A 19 -14.85 -15.28 2.77
CA SER A 19 -14.63 -16.73 2.58
C SER A 19 -14.00 -17.42 3.80
N VAL A 20 -13.42 -16.66 4.73
CA VAL A 20 -12.74 -17.16 5.93
C VAL A 20 -13.45 -16.63 7.18
N GLU A 21 -13.67 -17.50 8.17
CA GLU A 21 -14.21 -17.09 9.47
C GLU A 21 -13.22 -16.19 10.22
N THR A 22 -13.71 -15.08 10.73
CA THR A 22 -12.92 -14.15 11.54
C THR A 22 -12.77 -14.67 12.96
N THR A 23 -11.56 -14.55 13.52
CA THR A 23 -11.20 -14.92 14.90
C THR A 23 -10.41 -13.78 15.55
N ASP A 24 -10.11 -13.87 16.84
CA ASP A 24 -9.27 -12.86 17.52
C ASP A 24 -7.87 -12.71 16.88
N GLN A 25 -7.40 -13.72 16.15
CA GLN A 25 -6.11 -13.72 15.46
C GLN A 25 -6.23 -13.43 13.95
N ILE A 26 -7.43 -13.56 13.36
CA ILE A 26 -7.66 -13.44 11.92
C ILE A 26 -8.83 -12.51 11.68
N GLN A 27 -8.56 -11.37 11.07
CA GLN A 27 -9.58 -10.37 10.76
C GLN A 27 -9.73 -10.25 9.24
N SER A 28 -10.98 -10.13 8.80
CA SER A 28 -11.28 -9.84 7.40
C SER A 28 -11.11 -8.34 7.14
N VAL A 29 -10.44 -8.01 6.03
CA VAL A 29 -10.17 -6.64 5.61
C VAL A 29 -10.55 -6.47 4.14
N LEU A 30 -11.27 -5.38 3.86
CA LEU A 30 -11.56 -4.90 2.51
C LEU A 30 -10.88 -3.56 2.29
N PHE A 31 -9.98 -3.50 1.32
CA PHE A 31 -9.42 -2.24 0.85
C PHE A 31 -10.36 -1.62 -0.20
N GLU A 32 -10.79 -0.38 0.05
CA GLU A 32 -11.45 0.47 -0.95
C GLU A 32 -10.41 1.47 -1.45
N ILE A 33 -9.93 1.26 -2.68
CA ILE A 33 -8.83 2.04 -3.26
C ILE A 33 -9.39 3.12 -4.17
N GLU A 34 -9.05 4.36 -3.89
CA GLU A 34 -9.34 5.52 -4.73
C GLU A 34 -8.19 5.74 -5.71
N LEU A 35 -8.51 5.61 -7.00
CA LEU A 35 -7.57 5.80 -8.10
C LEU A 35 -7.91 7.08 -8.84
N ASP A 36 -7.01 8.05 -8.81
CA ASP A 36 -7.14 9.26 -9.61
C ASP A 36 -6.67 8.99 -11.05
N THR A 37 -7.61 9.07 -11.98
CA THR A 37 -7.36 8.82 -13.41
C THR A 37 -6.82 10.05 -14.15
N SER A 38 -6.77 11.20 -13.49
CA SER A 38 -6.21 12.45 -14.02
C SER A 38 -4.69 12.53 -13.87
N LEU A 39 -4.09 11.65 -13.06
CA LEU A 39 -2.64 11.60 -12.85
C LEU A 39 -1.88 11.33 -14.15
N THR A 40 -0.74 12.01 -14.30
CA THR A 40 0.17 11.86 -15.45
C THR A 40 0.75 10.45 -15.50
N THR A 41 1.24 9.94 -14.37
CA THR A 41 1.71 8.57 -14.22
C THR A 41 0.55 7.70 -13.73
N LYS A 42 0.24 6.62 -14.45
CA LYS A 42 -0.83 5.68 -14.10
C LYS A 42 -0.20 4.32 -13.81
N PRO A 43 0.14 4.03 -12.54
CA PRO A 43 0.72 2.74 -12.17
C PRO A 43 -0.37 1.65 -12.06
N PHE A 44 -1.45 1.76 -12.82
CA PHE A 44 -2.55 0.81 -12.82
C PHE A 44 -3.20 0.74 -14.21
N ALA A 45 -3.77 -0.41 -14.52
CA ALA A 45 -4.48 -0.64 -15.78
C ALA A 45 -5.69 -1.56 -15.56
N SER A 46 -6.79 -1.25 -16.24
CA SER A 46 -7.85 -2.24 -16.44
C SER A 46 -7.36 -3.30 -17.43
N ILE A 47 -7.48 -4.56 -17.04
CA ILE A 47 -7.14 -5.70 -17.88
C ILE A 47 -8.36 -6.55 -18.19
N GLU A 48 -9.57 -6.00 -18.09
CA GLU A 48 -10.84 -6.69 -18.33
C GLU A 48 -10.85 -7.49 -19.65
N HIS A 49 -10.27 -6.93 -20.71
CA HIS A 49 -10.18 -7.55 -22.03
C HIS A 49 -9.14 -8.68 -22.15
N LEU A 50 -8.23 -8.78 -21.17
CA LEU A 50 -7.20 -9.81 -21.06
C LEU A 50 -7.49 -10.81 -19.94
N SER A 51 -8.38 -10.46 -19.01
CA SER A 51 -8.69 -11.29 -17.84
C SER A 51 -9.42 -12.55 -18.27
N TYR A 52 -9.10 -13.66 -17.61
CA TYR A 52 -9.77 -14.94 -17.82
C TYR A 52 -11.25 -14.86 -17.46
N TYR A 53 -11.58 -14.07 -16.43
CA TYR A 53 -12.95 -13.82 -15.98
C TYR A 53 -13.39 -12.41 -16.36
N LYS A 54 -14.13 -12.30 -17.47
CA LYS A 54 -14.58 -11.00 -18.01
C LYS A 54 -15.39 -10.16 -17.02
N ASP A 55 -16.14 -10.82 -16.14
CA ASP A 55 -17.02 -10.14 -15.17
C ASP A 55 -16.30 -9.66 -13.90
N GLU A 56 -15.00 -9.98 -13.74
CA GLU A 56 -14.23 -9.55 -12.56
C GLU A 56 -13.91 -8.06 -12.58
N ASN A 57 -13.97 -7.40 -13.75
CA ASN A 57 -13.62 -5.98 -13.89
C ASN A 57 -12.26 -5.68 -13.23
N GLU A 58 -11.27 -6.51 -13.57
CA GLU A 58 -9.96 -6.54 -12.92
C GLU A 58 -9.12 -5.30 -13.27
N ILE A 59 -8.54 -4.71 -12.24
CA ILE A 59 -7.57 -3.63 -12.32
C ILE A 59 -6.28 -4.13 -11.67
N LEU A 60 -5.20 -4.17 -12.44
CA LEU A 60 -3.87 -4.47 -11.93
C LEU A 60 -3.18 -3.18 -11.54
N ILE A 61 -2.62 -3.15 -10.34
CA ILE A 61 -1.80 -2.04 -9.84
C ILE A 61 -0.36 -2.52 -9.72
N MET A 62 0.58 -1.71 -10.21
CA MET A 62 2.01 -1.98 -10.14
C MET A 62 2.47 -2.07 -8.69
N PHE A 63 3.44 -2.94 -8.43
CA PHE A 63 4.13 -2.98 -7.15
C PHE A 63 5.06 -1.77 -6.99
N GLY A 64 5.25 -1.35 -5.74
CA GLY A 64 6.04 -0.16 -5.39
C GLY A 64 5.22 1.13 -5.32
N VAL A 65 3.92 1.08 -5.60
CA VAL A 65 3.02 2.21 -5.31
C VAL A 65 2.84 2.39 -3.82
N VAL A 66 2.66 3.65 -3.40
CA VAL A 66 2.36 3.99 -2.02
C VAL A 66 0.90 4.42 -1.92
N PHE A 67 0.21 3.91 -0.90
CA PHE A 67 -1.15 4.30 -0.60
C PHE A 67 -1.21 5.10 0.69
N LYS A 68 -1.99 6.17 0.70
CA LYS A 68 -2.35 6.90 1.92
C LYS A 68 -3.62 6.29 2.50
N ILE A 69 -3.59 5.95 3.79
CA ILE A 69 -4.79 5.55 4.52
C ILE A 69 -5.61 6.81 4.82
N ASN A 70 -6.83 6.85 4.32
CA ASN A 70 -7.76 7.95 4.53
C ASN A 70 -8.70 7.68 5.71
N GLU A 71 -9.21 6.45 5.81
CA GLU A 71 -10.18 6.06 6.83
C GLU A 71 -10.07 4.56 7.14
N ILE A 72 -10.21 4.20 8.42
CA ILE A 72 -10.40 2.82 8.87
C ILE A 72 -11.73 2.74 9.61
N ARG A 73 -12.63 1.86 9.14
CA ARG A 73 -13.96 1.69 9.75
C ARG A 73 -14.34 0.22 9.84
N PHE A 74 -15.07 -0.14 10.89
CA PHE A 74 -15.60 -1.49 11.05
C PHE A 74 -17.05 -1.59 10.58
N ASN A 75 -17.32 -2.46 9.61
CA ASN A 75 -18.69 -2.75 9.18
C ASN A 75 -19.27 -3.89 10.03
N LYS A 76 -20.16 -3.55 10.95
CA LYS A 76 -20.79 -4.50 11.88
C LYS A 76 -21.63 -5.58 11.18
N THR A 77 -22.34 -5.22 10.11
CA THR A 77 -23.22 -6.15 9.38
C THR A 77 -22.41 -7.22 8.64
N GLY A 78 -21.27 -6.85 8.08
CA GLY A 78 -20.37 -7.76 7.38
C GLY A 78 -19.25 -8.36 8.24
N GLN A 79 -19.12 -7.92 9.49
CA GLN A 79 -18.00 -8.24 10.40
C GLN A 79 -16.64 -8.09 9.71
N ILE A 80 -16.44 -6.96 9.04
CA ILE A 80 -15.28 -6.71 8.18
C ILE A 80 -14.73 -5.31 8.41
N TRP A 81 -13.41 -5.20 8.47
CA TRP A 81 -12.71 -3.91 8.45
C TRP A 81 -12.67 -3.38 7.03
N ILE A 82 -13.06 -2.13 6.85
CA ILE A 82 -12.96 -1.42 5.58
C ILE A 82 -11.89 -0.36 5.75
N ILE A 83 -10.88 -0.42 4.91
CA ILE A 83 -9.78 0.55 4.87
C ILE A 83 -9.90 1.31 3.55
N ASN A 84 -10.25 2.58 3.63
CA ASN A 84 -10.23 3.46 2.46
C ASN A 84 -8.82 4.01 2.30
N VAL A 85 -8.27 3.85 1.10
CA VAL A 85 -6.93 4.31 0.77
C VAL A 85 -6.94 5.05 -0.57
N SER A 86 -6.05 6.02 -0.72
CA SER A 86 -5.84 6.73 -1.99
C SER A 86 -4.44 6.46 -2.52
N LEU A 87 -4.32 6.32 -3.84
CA LEU A 87 -3.02 6.22 -4.49
C LEU A 87 -2.30 7.57 -4.38
N LEU A 88 -1.09 7.57 -3.81
CA LEU A 88 -0.23 8.74 -3.80
C LEU A 88 0.42 8.91 -5.17
N SER A 89 0.41 10.13 -5.68
CA SER A 89 1.15 10.49 -6.89
C SER A 89 2.61 10.82 -6.55
N ASP A 90 3.53 10.70 -7.52
CA ASP A 90 4.93 11.10 -7.35
C ASP A 90 5.09 12.59 -6.98
N ASP A 91 4.07 13.40 -7.29
CA ASP A 91 4.01 14.81 -6.96
C ASP A 91 3.35 15.12 -5.62
N ASP A 92 2.99 14.10 -4.83
CA ASP A 92 2.39 14.35 -3.52
C ASP A 92 3.39 15.05 -2.59
N TYR A 93 3.10 16.33 -2.34
CA TYR A 93 3.91 17.22 -1.50
C TYR A 93 4.11 16.66 -0.10
N GLN A 94 3.19 15.84 0.43
CA GLN A 94 3.32 15.26 1.76
C GLN A 94 4.48 14.27 1.83
N LEU A 95 4.70 13.48 0.77
CA LEU A 95 5.81 12.55 0.73
C LEU A 95 7.13 13.30 0.57
N LYS A 96 7.16 14.35 -0.27
CA LYS A 96 8.32 15.22 -0.44
C LYS A 96 8.72 15.89 0.88
N GLU A 97 7.75 16.40 1.64
CA GLU A 97 7.99 17.02 2.96
C GLU A 97 8.57 16.02 3.96
N ILE A 98 8.01 14.80 4.03
CA ILE A 98 8.54 13.74 4.88
C ILE A 98 9.98 13.39 4.46
N PHE A 99 10.23 13.20 3.16
CA PHE A 99 11.58 12.91 2.65
C PHE A 99 12.56 14.04 2.97
N SER A 100 12.17 15.31 2.80
CA SER A 100 12.99 16.47 3.14
C SER A 100 13.29 16.54 4.64
N PHE A 101 12.28 16.31 5.49
CA PHE A 101 12.47 16.27 6.94
C PHE A 101 13.51 15.23 7.36
N TYR A 102 13.46 14.02 6.80
CA TYR A 102 14.45 12.99 7.09
C TYR A 102 15.82 13.29 6.49
N GLN A 103 15.89 13.90 5.29
CA GLN A 103 17.16 14.37 4.72
C GLN A 103 17.82 15.48 5.55
N GLU A 104 17.06 16.37 6.18
CA GLU A 104 17.64 17.38 7.08
C GLU A 104 18.13 16.74 8.39
N LYS A 105 17.41 15.73 8.90
CA LYS A 105 17.76 15.05 10.15
C LYS A 105 19.01 14.16 10.00
N ILE A 106 19.30 13.69 8.79
CA ILE A 106 20.35 12.72 8.51
C ILE A 106 21.31 13.38 7.54
N SER A 107 22.55 13.66 7.99
CA SER A 107 23.61 14.35 7.24
C SER A 107 23.60 14.08 5.72
N GLU A 108 23.91 15.11 4.92
CA GLU A 108 23.81 15.13 3.44
C GLU A 108 24.40 13.91 2.69
N GLU A 109 25.32 13.17 3.30
CA GLU A 109 25.85 11.94 2.71
C GLU A 109 24.90 10.75 2.87
N THR A 110 24.41 10.27 1.73
CA THR A 110 23.72 8.98 1.64
C THR A 110 24.74 7.87 1.90
N SER A 111 24.75 7.35 3.13
CA SER A 111 25.65 6.28 3.58
C SER A 111 24.87 5.14 4.22
N LEU A 112 25.52 3.97 4.37
CA LEU A 112 24.94 2.86 5.14
C LEU A 112 24.68 3.24 6.61
N ASP A 113 25.48 4.16 7.16
CA ASP A 113 25.28 4.71 8.50
C ASP A 113 24.00 5.55 8.58
N SER A 114 23.77 6.41 7.58
CA SER A 114 22.53 7.17 7.41
C SER A 114 21.31 6.25 7.34
N LEU A 115 21.39 5.15 6.58
CA LEU A 115 20.33 4.14 6.50
C LEU A 115 20.10 3.40 7.84
N GLY A 116 21.18 2.99 8.52
CA GLY A 116 21.10 2.34 9.81
C GLY A 116 20.43 3.21 10.88
N LYS A 117 20.68 4.52 10.87
CA LYS A 117 20.02 5.51 11.73
C LYS A 117 18.52 5.65 11.43
N ILE A 118 18.12 5.69 10.16
CA ILE A 118 16.69 5.69 9.77
C ILE A 118 15.98 4.47 10.34
N LEU A 119 16.59 3.29 10.19
CA LEU A 119 16.00 2.04 10.68
C LEU A 119 15.80 2.06 12.20
N ILE A 120 16.76 2.61 12.96
CA ILE A 120 16.60 2.77 14.41
C ILE A 120 15.42 3.68 14.75
N GLU A 121 15.29 4.82 14.08
CA GLU A 121 14.20 5.78 14.27
C GLU A 121 12.83 5.18 13.93
N MET A 122 12.77 4.26 12.96
CA MET A 122 11.56 3.50 12.62
C MET A 122 11.28 2.33 13.57
N GLY A 123 12.17 2.05 14.54
CA GLY A 123 12.07 0.90 15.45
C GLY A 123 12.59 -0.42 14.88
N GLU A 124 13.17 -0.41 13.68
CA GLU A 124 13.73 -1.56 12.94
C GLU A 124 15.15 -1.90 13.41
N LEU A 125 15.30 -2.15 14.72
CA LEU A 125 16.61 -2.36 15.37
C LEU A 125 17.38 -3.56 14.82
N HIS A 126 16.68 -4.65 14.47
CA HIS A 126 17.32 -5.86 13.95
C HIS A 126 17.93 -5.62 12.56
N SER A 127 17.16 -5.00 11.67
CA SER A 127 17.60 -4.62 10.32
C SER A 127 18.78 -3.65 10.37
N SER A 128 18.73 -2.68 11.28
CA SER A 128 19.84 -1.76 11.54
C SER A 128 21.10 -2.48 12.02
N TYR A 129 20.97 -3.40 12.97
CA TYR A 129 22.09 -4.20 13.47
C TYR A 129 22.77 -5.01 12.35
N LEU A 130 21.99 -5.66 11.48
CA LEU A 130 22.54 -6.41 10.35
C LEU A 130 23.33 -5.51 9.40
N LEU A 131 22.81 -4.32 9.10
CA LEU A 131 23.49 -3.35 8.22
C LEU A 131 24.83 -2.86 8.79
N PHE A 132 24.93 -2.66 10.10
CA PHE A 132 26.16 -2.22 10.75
C PHE A 132 27.21 -3.33 10.93
N ASN A 133 26.82 -4.61 10.79
CA ASN A 133 27.70 -5.75 11.03
C ASN A 133 27.97 -6.59 9.76
N CYS A 134 27.71 -6.04 8.57
CA CYS A 134 28.11 -6.58 7.27
C CYS A 134 29.46 -5.99 6.84
#